data_AF-A0A836BLK4-F1
#
_entry.id   AF-A0A836BLK4-F1
#
_cell.length_a   1.000
_cell.length_b   1.000
_cell.length_c   1.000
_cell.angle_alpha   90.00
_cell.angle_beta   90.00
_cell.angle_gamma   90.00
#
_symmetry.space_group_name_H-M   'P 1'
#
loop_
_entity.id
_entity.type
_entity.pdbx_description
1 polymer ?
#
loop_
_entity_poly.entity_id
_entity_poly.type
_entity_poly.pdbx_seq_one_letter_code
_entity_poly.pdbx_strand_id
1 'polypeptide(L)' 'MGFGYSSTDVGEIVFNTGMVGYTETLTDPSYSGQILTLTYPLVGNYGVPNPESKDE' A
#
# COMPACT_ATOMS: atom_id res chain seq x y z
N MET A 1 6.70 -0.03 18.49
CA MET A 1 6.77 1.10 17.54
C MET A 1 6.38 0.57 16.17
N GLY A 2 5.49 1.27 15.47
CA GLY A 2 5.09 0.96 14.08
C GLY A 2 5.69 1.97 13.09
N PHE A 3 5.47 1.74 11.80
CA PHE A 3 5.81 2.69 10.72
C PHE A 3 4.54 3.32 10.15
N GLY A 4 4.67 4.43 9.43
CA GLY A 4 3.55 5.17 8.85
C GLY A 4 3.07 6.34 9.73
N TYR A 5 1.84 6.78 9.51
CA TYR A 5 1.23 7.87 10.27
C TYR A 5 0.75 7.36 11.65
N SER A 6 0.99 8.15 12.70
CA SER A 6 0.61 7.77 14.08
C SER A 6 -0.85 8.15 14.36
N SER A 7 -1.77 7.26 14.00
CA SER A 7 -3.21 7.39 14.24
C SER A 7 -3.85 6.05 14.60
N THR A 8 -5.13 6.10 14.98
CA THR A 8 -5.99 4.92 15.04
C THR A 8 -6.99 5.00 13.90
N ASP A 9 -7.04 3.96 13.08
CA ASP A 9 -7.92 3.86 11.93
C ASP A 9 -8.76 2.59 12.03
N VAL A 10 -9.95 2.63 11.41
CA VAL A 10 -10.91 1.52 11.39
C VAL A 10 -11.33 1.24 9.95
N GLY A 11 -11.50 -0.03 9.61
CA GLY A 11 -11.84 -0.43 8.25
C GLY A 11 -12.03 -1.94 8.11
N GLU A 12 -12.46 -2.37 6.93
CA GLU A 12 -12.55 -3.79 6.58
C GLU A 12 -11.14 -4.36 6.35
N ILE A 13 -10.83 -5.49 7.00
CA ILE A 13 -9.55 -6.17 6.79
C ILE A 13 -9.65 -7.02 5.53
N VAL A 14 -8.79 -6.74 4.56
CA VAL A 14 -8.70 -7.50 3.30
C VAL A 14 -7.27 -7.99 3.08
N PHE A 15 -7.09 -9.05 2.28
CA PHE A 15 -5.76 -9.51 1.88
C PHE A 15 -5.58 -9.47 0.37
N ASN A 16 -4.36 -9.19 -0.09
CA ASN A 16 -4.00 -9.18 -1.51
C ASN A 16 -2.81 -10.12 -1.76
N THR A 17 -2.93 -10.94 -2.81
CA THR A 17 -1.94 -11.96 -3.20
C THR A 17 -0.90 -11.48 -4.21
N GLY A 18 -0.91 -10.20 -4.54
CA GLY A 18 0.07 -9.54 -5.38
C GLY A 18 1.45 -9.52 -4.73
N MET A 19 2.47 -9.86 -5.51
CA MET A 19 3.87 -9.88 -5.07
C MET A 19 4.62 -8.59 -5.43
N VAL A 20 4.04 -7.75 -6.28
CA VAL A 20 4.60 -6.50 -6.82
C VAL A 20 3.49 -5.45 -6.91
N GLY A 21 3.86 -4.19 -7.13
CA GLY A 21 2.89 -3.12 -7.33
C GLY A 21 2.21 -2.65 -6.04
N TYR A 22 2.94 -2.66 -4.91
CA TYR A 22 2.36 -2.23 -3.63
C TYR A 22 1.98 -0.75 -3.64
N THR A 23 2.67 0.06 -4.44
CA THR A 23 2.38 1.49 -4.63
C THR A 23 1.02 1.70 -5.29
N GLU A 24 0.79 1.02 -6.40
CA GLU A 24 -0.45 1.06 -7.18
C GLU A 24 -1.61 0.52 -6.35
N THR A 25 -1.38 -0.58 -5.62
CA THR A 25 -2.38 -1.18 -4.73
C THR A 25 -2.78 -0.22 -3.60
N LEU A 26 -1.82 0.49 -2.99
CA LEU A 26 -2.10 1.47 -1.93
C LEU A 26 -2.80 2.74 -2.44
N THR A 27 -2.65 3.06 -3.73
CA THR A 27 -3.31 4.23 -4.36
C THR A 27 -4.61 3.89 -5.09
N ASP A 28 -4.99 2.62 -5.19
CA ASP A 28 -6.21 2.21 -5.87
C ASP A 28 -7.46 2.60 -5.04
N PRO A 29 -8.38 3.42 -5.61
CA PRO A 29 -9.60 3.84 -4.93
C PRO A 29 -10.49 2.68 -4.42
N SER A 30 -10.35 1.49 -4.98
CA SER A 30 -11.09 0.30 -4.61
C SER A 30 -10.83 -0.16 -3.17
N TYR A 31 -9.69 0.23 -2.57
CA TYR A 31 -9.35 -0.08 -1.17
C TYR A 31 -9.76 1.02 -0.19
N SER A 32 -10.54 2.01 -0.61
CA SER A 32 -11.00 3.09 0.28
C SER A 32 -11.75 2.54 1.50
N GLY A 33 -11.31 2.91 2.70
CA GLY A 33 -11.90 2.43 3.96
C GLY A 33 -11.50 1.01 4.37
N GLN A 34 -10.52 0.41 3.69
CA GLN A 34 -10.02 -0.94 3.98
C GLN A 34 -8.63 -0.90 4.61
N ILE A 35 -8.33 -1.91 5.42
CA ILE A 35 -7.01 -2.20 5.97
C ILE A 35 -6.41 -3.34 5.16
N LEU A 36 -5.48 -2.98 4.27
CA LEU A 36 -4.87 -3.91 3.32
C LEU A 36 -3.74 -4.73 3.95
N THR A 37 -3.86 -6.06 3.87
CA THR A 37 -2.82 -7.02 4.27
C THR A 37 -2.16 -7.63 3.04
N LEU A 38 -0.92 -7.26 2.76
CA LEU A 38 -0.14 -7.86 1.68
C LEU A 38 0.41 -9.21 2.13
N THR A 39 0.16 -10.25 1.33
CA THR A 39 0.66 -11.60 1.64
C THR A 39 2.15 -11.77 1.32
N TYR A 40 2.71 -10.92 0.46
CA TYR A 40 4.12 -10.92 0.14
C TYR A 40 4.95 -10.28 1.27
N PRO A 41 5.99 -10.95 1.79
CA PRO A 41 6.68 -10.51 3.01
C PRO A 41 7.59 -9.28 2.84
N LEU A 42 8.01 -8.97 1.61
CA LEU A 42 8.93 -7.87 1.33
C LEU A 42 8.19 -6.74 0.63
N VAL A 43 7.75 -5.75 1.42
CA VAL A 43 7.04 -4.56 0.93
C VAL A 43 7.95 -3.35 1.10
N GLY A 44 7.98 -2.44 0.11
CA GLY A 44 8.82 -1.25 0.15
C GLY A 44 10.22 -1.42 -0.44
N ASN A 45 10.52 -2.56 -1.08
CA ASN A 45 11.86 -2.88 -1.59
C ASN A 45 12.37 -1.95 -2.69
N TYR A 46 11.48 -1.22 -3.38
CA TYR A 46 11.84 -0.23 -4.40
C TYR A 46 11.34 1.20 -4.08
N GLY A 47 10.97 1.46 -2.82
CA GLY A 47 10.48 2.78 -2.39
C GLY A 47 9.15 3.18 -3.03
N VAL A 48 8.90 4.48 -3.13
CA VAL A 48 7.70 5.06 -3.77
C VAL A 48 8.18 5.93 -4.93
N PRO A 49 7.65 5.77 -6.16
CA PRO A 49 8.05 6.59 -7.30
C PRO A 49 7.65 8.05 -7.09
N ASN A 50 8.32 8.97 -7.78
CA ASN A 50 7.94 10.37 -7.73
C ASN A 50 6.62 10.55 -8.52
N PRO A 51 5.52 11.03 -7.90
CA PRO A 51 4.26 11.24 -8.62
C PRO A 51 4.36 12.30 -9.73
N GLU A 52 5.42 13.12 -9.74
CA GLU A 52 5.68 14.14 -10.76
C GLU A 52 6.61 13.65 -11.88
N SER A 53 7.32 12.54 -11.70
CA SER A 53 8.13 11.98 -12.78
C SER A 53 7.20 11.32 -13.79
N LYS A 54 7.16 11.86 -15.01
CA LYS A 54 6.54 11.17 -16.14
C LYS A 54 7.43 10.00 -16.51
N ASP A 55 6.85 8.80 -16.52
CA ASP A 55 7.47 7.67 -17.20
C ASP A 55 7.62 8.06 -18.68
N GLU A 56 8.86 8.28 -19.13
CA GLU A 56 9.18 8.46 -20.55
C GLU A 56 9.12 7.13 -21.31
#